data_AF-A0A969LNS3-F1
#
_entry.id   AF-A0A969LNS3-F1
#
_cell.length_a   1.000
_cell.length_b   1.000
_cell.length_c   1.000
_cell.angle_alpha   90.00
_cell.angle_beta   90.00
_cell.angle_gamma   90.00
#
_symmetry.space_group_name_H-M   'P 1'
#
loop_
_entity.id
_entity.type
_entity.pdbx_description
1 polymer ?
#
loop_
_entity_poly.entity_id
_entity_poly.type
_entity_poly.pdbx_seq_one_letter_code
_entity_poly.pdbx_strand_id
1 'polypeptide(L)'
;MANILDTSDVPVVPATDLALAMRFMIDNGRGLVLMRRLSNADMQELEEALWDRIEGDTAHRRAVLMRFQYLVDVFGARRLREQLLQRGFRLIAPALQLAAEMRLNAKWGFSPHKFNAALRSLVLELDQARETAAEPAFDLAA
;
A
#
# COMPACT_ATOMS: atom_id res chain seq x y z
N MET A 1 13.06 -11.64 24.01
CA MET A 1 12.55 -10.54 23.18
C MET A 1 13.45 -10.44 21.96
N ALA A 2 12.99 -10.88 20.80
CA ALA A 2 13.77 -10.76 19.57
C ALA A 2 13.80 -9.28 19.18
N ASN A 3 14.96 -8.65 19.34
CA ASN A 3 15.20 -7.29 18.85
C ASN A 3 15.28 -7.39 17.33
N ILE A 4 14.12 -7.40 16.66
CA ILE A 4 14.02 -7.40 15.21
C ILE A 4 14.52 -6.02 14.79
N LEU A 5 15.82 -5.92 14.50
CA LEU A 5 16.41 -4.72 13.93
C LEU A 5 15.72 -4.48 12.58
N ASP A 6 14.87 -3.45 12.52
CA ASP A 6 14.35 -2.96 11.24
C ASP A 6 15.55 -2.41 10.45
N THR A 7 15.92 -3.11 9.39
CA THR A 7 17.02 -2.74 8.49
C THR A 7 16.53 -1.91 7.30
N SER A 8 15.26 -1.53 7.29
CA SER A 8 14.69 -0.65 6.28
C SER A 8 15.28 0.75 6.42
N ASP A 9 15.62 1.37 5.28
CA ASP A 9 16.11 2.75 5.29
C ASP A 9 14.97 3.72 5.69
N VAL A 10 13.73 3.31 5.46
CA VAL A 10 12.52 4.01 5.89
C VAL A 10 11.73 3.08 6.82
N PRO A 11 11.37 3.52 8.04
CA PRO A 11 10.63 2.72 9.00
C PRO A 11 9.33 2.16 8.43
N VAL A 12 8.90 0.99 8.91
CA VAL A 12 7.54 0.49 8.69
C VAL A 12 6.49 1.44 9.29
N VAL A 13 5.30 1.47 8.70
CA VAL A 13 4.21 2.35 9.14
C VAL A 13 2.89 1.58 9.18
N PRO A 14 1.90 2.02 9.97
CA PRO A 14 0.56 1.46 9.92
C PRO A 14 -0.06 1.59 8.51
N ALA A 15 -0.69 0.52 8.04
CA ALA A 15 -1.43 0.56 6.77
C ALA A 15 -2.58 1.57 6.78
N THR A 16 -3.11 1.90 7.96
CA THR A 16 -4.12 2.95 8.17
C THR A 16 -3.63 4.33 7.72
N ASP A 17 -2.36 4.65 7.97
CA ASP A 17 -1.80 5.97 7.63
C ASP A 17 -1.61 6.10 6.12
N LEU A 18 -1.17 5.01 5.47
CA LEU A 18 -1.14 4.93 4.01
C LEU A 18 -2.55 4.99 3.40
N ALA A 19 -3.55 4.42 4.09
CA ALA A 19 -4.94 4.52 3.66
C ALA A 19 -5.49 5.95 3.77
N LEU A 20 -5.07 6.74 4.77
CA LEU A 20 -5.38 8.17 4.84
C LEU A 20 -4.81 8.94 3.64
N ALA A 21 -3.55 8.66 3.28
CA ALA A 21 -2.93 9.25 2.10
C ALA A 21 -3.70 8.88 0.82
N MET A 22 -4.03 7.60 0.64
CA MET A 22 -4.81 7.14 -0.51
C MET A 22 -6.21 7.76 -0.54
N ARG A 23 -6.87 7.88 0.62
CA ARG A 23 -8.19 8.49 0.75
C ARG A 23 -8.17 9.96 0.34
N PHE A 24 -7.16 10.71 0.79
CA PHE A 24 -6.97 12.10 0.37
C PHE A 24 -6.84 12.21 -1.15
N MET A 25 -6.06 11.35 -1.80
CA MET A 25 -5.94 11.37 -3.26
C MET A 25 -7.29 11.09 -3.95
N ILE A 26 -8.06 10.13 -3.45
CA ILE A 26 -9.39 9.80 -4.01
C ILE A 26 -10.35 10.98 -3.85
N ASP A 27 -10.44 11.56 -2.65
CA ASP A 27 -11.35 12.66 -2.35
C ASP A 27 -11.05 13.93 -3.19
N ASN A 28 -9.79 14.10 -3.61
CA ASN A 28 -9.36 15.20 -4.50
C ASN A 28 -9.38 14.82 -5.99
N GLY A 29 -10.15 13.80 -6.40
CA GLY A 29 -10.31 13.41 -7.80
C GLY A 29 -9.10 12.71 -8.44
N ARG A 30 -8.11 12.33 -7.63
CA ARG A 30 -6.86 11.66 -8.04
C ARG A 30 -6.87 10.16 -7.70
N GLY A 31 -8.04 9.51 -7.79
CA GLY A 31 -8.17 8.06 -7.48
C GLY A 31 -7.36 7.12 -8.37
N LEU A 32 -6.86 7.60 -9.52
CA LEU A 32 -5.92 6.88 -10.40
C LEU A 32 -4.45 7.18 -10.09
N VAL A 33 -4.15 7.69 -8.90
CA VAL A 33 -2.78 8.01 -8.48
C VAL A 33 -1.83 6.82 -8.61
N LEU A 34 -2.26 5.58 -8.39
CA LEU A 34 -1.36 4.43 -8.61
C LEU A 34 -0.99 4.22 -10.09
N MET A 35 -1.76 4.76 -11.02
CA MET A 35 -1.47 4.68 -12.46
C MET A 35 -0.71 5.91 -12.99
N ARG A 36 -0.62 6.97 -12.20
CA ARG A 36 -0.01 8.25 -12.57
C ARG A 36 1.04 8.62 -11.53
N ARG A 37 2.26 8.96 -11.93
CA ARG A 37 3.26 9.43 -10.96
C ARG A 37 2.72 10.66 -10.20
N LEU A 38 3.06 10.74 -8.92
CA LEU A 38 2.85 11.95 -8.13
C LEU A 38 3.78 13.05 -8.66
N SER A 39 3.21 14.20 -8.95
CA SER A 39 3.99 15.42 -9.16
C SER A 39 4.47 15.99 -7.82
N ASN A 40 5.43 16.91 -7.87
CA ASN A 40 5.88 17.62 -6.67
C ASN A 40 4.74 18.41 -6.01
N ALA A 41 3.82 18.96 -6.81
CA ALA A 41 2.63 19.66 -6.31
C ALA A 41 1.69 18.70 -5.56
N ASP A 42 1.45 17.50 -6.13
CA ASP A 42 0.65 16.47 -5.45
C ASP A 42 1.27 16.07 -4.11
N MET A 43 2.61 15.95 -4.05
CA MET A 43 3.33 15.60 -2.82
C MET A 43 3.23 16.71 -1.76
N GLN A 44 3.35 17.97 -2.17
CA GLN A 44 3.23 19.09 -1.25
C GLN A 44 1.80 19.19 -0.67
N GLU A 45 0.78 19.09 -1.52
CA GLU A 45 -0.62 19.10 -1.07
C GLU A 45 -0.93 17.91 -0.15
N LEU A 46 -0.37 16.74 -0.45
CA LEU A 46 -0.50 15.55 0.39
C LEU A 46 0.19 15.74 1.75
N GLU A 47 1.40 16.30 1.78
CA GLU A 47 2.14 16.59 3.01
C GLU A 47 1.36 17.56 3.91
N GLU A 48 0.90 18.68 3.35
CA GLU A 48 0.10 19.68 4.06
C GLU A 48 -1.20 19.07 4.62
N ALA A 49 -1.90 18.26 3.83
CA ALA A 49 -3.17 17.66 4.25
C ALA A 49 -3.03 16.55 5.31
N LEU A 50 -1.92 15.82 5.30
CA LEU A 50 -1.67 14.73 6.24
C LEU A 50 -1.03 15.20 7.54
N TRP A 51 -0.44 16.40 7.56
CA TRP A 51 0.35 16.90 8.68
C TRP A 51 -0.39 16.81 10.03
N ASP A 52 -1.65 17.24 10.07
CA ASP A 52 -2.47 17.22 11.29
C ASP A 52 -3.31 15.94 11.45
N ARG A 53 -3.34 15.06 10.44
CA ARG A 53 -4.17 13.85 10.42
C ARG A 53 -3.42 12.59 10.83
N ILE A 54 -2.11 12.58 10.62
CA ILE A 54 -1.24 11.50 11.03
C ILE A 54 -0.70 11.80 12.43
N GLU A 55 -1.05 10.94 13.37
CA GLU A 55 -0.45 10.93 14.70
C GLU A 55 1.00 10.45 14.63
N GLY A 56 1.87 11.04 15.45
CA GLY A 56 3.29 10.67 15.50
C GLY A 56 4.22 11.87 15.36
N ASP A 57 5.52 11.57 15.37
CA ASP A 57 6.56 12.57 15.18
C ASP A 57 6.78 12.90 13.69
N THR A 58 7.62 13.89 13.44
CA THR A 58 7.97 14.31 12.07
C THR A 58 8.61 13.18 11.26
N ALA A 59 9.34 12.26 11.90
CA ALA A 59 9.97 11.14 11.21
C ALA A 59 8.94 10.13 10.71
N HIS A 60 7.93 9.82 11.53
CA HIS A 60 6.80 8.97 11.18
C HIS A 60 6.02 9.51 10.00
N ARG A 61 5.64 10.80 10.04
CA ARG A 61 4.91 11.45 8.94
C ARG A 61 5.69 11.39 7.62
N ARG A 62 7.00 11.67 7.67
CA ARG A 62 7.88 11.54 6.50
C ARG A 62 7.97 10.11 6.00
N ALA A 63 8.03 9.12 6.89
CA ALA A 63 8.03 7.71 6.50
C ALA A 63 6.74 7.34 5.76
N VAL A 64 5.58 7.80 6.23
CA VAL A 64 4.28 7.58 5.54
C VAL A 64 4.31 8.20 4.15
N LEU A 65 4.73 9.46 4.02
CA LEU A 65 4.81 10.16 2.73
C LEU A 65 5.75 9.46 1.74
N MET A 66 6.96 9.10 2.19
CA MET A 66 7.93 8.38 1.35
C MET A 66 7.39 7.03 0.90
N ARG A 67 6.80 6.25 1.83
CA ARG A 67 6.24 4.93 1.50
C ARG A 67 5.08 5.05 0.53
N PHE A 68 4.23 6.05 0.68
CA PHE A 68 3.15 6.33 -0.26
C PHE A 68 3.68 6.74 -1.64
N GLN A 69 4.68 7.61 -1.70
CA GLN A 69 5.33 8.01 -2.94
C GLN A 69 5.93 6.80 -3.68
N TYR A 70 6.71 5.98 -2.99
CA TYR A 70 7.32 4.79 -3.59
C TYR A 70 6.31 3.69 -3.93
N LEU A 71 5.18 3.63 -3.23
CA LEU A 71 4.05 2.80 -3.62
C LEU A 71 3.48 3.26 -4.97
N VAL A 72 3.26 4.57 -5.18
CA VAL A 72 2.82 5.08 -6.47
C VAL A 72 3.86 4.76 -7.57
N ASP A 73 5.14 4.98 -7.30
CA ASP A 73 6.21 4.71 -8.26
C ASP A 73 6.32 3.23 -8.63
N VAL A 74 6.13 2.30 -7.69
CA VAL A 74 6.26 0.85 -7.98
C VAL A 74 5.16 0.36 -8.92
N PHE A 75 3.95 0.94 -8.86
CA PHE A 75 2.88 0.69 -9.84
C PHE A 75 3.15 1.32 -11.23
N GLY A 76 4.21 2.12 -11.35
CA GLY A 76 4.78 2.52 -12.64
C GLY A 76 5.33 1.34 -13.45
N ALA A 77 5.68 0.22 -12.81
CA ALA A 77 6.16 -0.98 -13.48
C ALA A 77 5.07 -1.70 -14.27
N ARG A 78 5.40 -2.17 -15.48
CA ARG A 78 4.44 -2.79 -16.43
C ARG A 78 3.56 -3.88 -15.79
N ARG A 79 4.17 -4.84 -15.09
CA ARG A 79 3.44 -5.99 -14.50
C ARG A 79 2.45 -5.57 -13.41
N LEU A 80 2.85 -4.64 -12.53
CA LEU A 80 1.98 -4.14 -11.46
C LEU A 80 0.83 -3.31 -12.02
N ARG A 81 1.10 -2.51 -13.06
CA ARG A 81 0.07 -1.78 -13.79
C ARG A 81 -0.94 -2.71 -14.46
N GLU A 82 -0.48 -3.76 -15.14
CA GLU A 82 -1.34 -4.79 -15.73
C GLU A 82 -2.19 -5.48 -14.66
N GLN A 83 -1.59 -5.83 -13.52
CA GLN A 83 -2.32 -6.45 -12.41
C GLN A 83 -3.41 -5.52 -11.85
N LEU A 84 -3.10 -4.22 -11.70
CA LEU A 84 -4.07 -3.21 -11.27
C LEU A 84 -5.21 -3.03 -12.26
N LEU A 85 -4.93 -3.03 -13.56
CA LEU A 85 -5.96 -2.97 -14.60
C LEU A 85 -6.87 -4.21 -14.61
N GLN A 86 -6.30 -5.39 -14.35
CA GLN A 86 -7.05 -6.65 -14.34
C GLN A 86 -7.95 -6.82 -13.12
N ARG A 87 -7.45 -6.44 -11.93
CA ARG A 87 -8.18 -6.66 -10.65
C ARG A 87 -8.85 -5.40 -10.10
N GLY A 88 -8.57 -4.24 -10.68
CA GLY A 88 -9.14 -2.94 -10.30
C GLY A 88 -8.78 -2.52 -8.87
N PHE A 89 -9.68 -1.75 -8.26
CA PHE A 89 -9.50 -1.17 -6.93
C PHE A 89 -9.36 -2.20 -5.78
N ARG A 90 -9.67 -3.48 -6.03
CA ARG A 90 -9.47 -4.56 -5.05
C ARG A 90 -8.00 -4.74 -4.66
N LEU A 91 -7.05 -4.28 -5.48
CA LEU A 91 -5.62 -4.33 -5.16
C LEU A 91 -5.13 -3.20 -4.26
N ILE A 92 -5.89 -2.12 -4.08
CA ILE A 92 -5.42 -0.96 -3.31
C ILE A 92 -5.11 -1.37 -1.88
N ALA A 93 -6.07 -1.96 -1.16
CA ALA A 93 -5.87 -2.31 0.25
C ALA A 93 -4.71 -3.30 0.47
N PRO A 94 -4.61 -4.43 -0.29
CA PRO A 94 -3.45 -5.32 -0.18
C PRO A 94 -2.12 -4.63 -0.52
N ALA A 95 -2.12 -3.71 -1.49
CA ALA A 95 -0.91 -2.97 -1.84
C ALA A 95 -0.48 -1.97 -0.75
N LEU A 96 -1.44 -1.30 -0.09
CA LEU A 96 -1.16 -0.42 1.05
C LEU A 96 -0.61 -1.23 2.23
N GLN A 97 -1.18 -2.40 2.51
CA GLN A 97 -0.68 -3.30 3.55
C GLN A 97 0.76 -3.75 3.26
N LEU A 98 1.05 -4.18 2.02
CA LEU A 98 2.41 -4.54 1.64
C LEU A 98 3.37 -3.36 1.70
N ALA A 99 2.95 -2.17 1.28
CA ALA A 99 3.79 -0.98 1.39
C ALA A 99 4.02 -0.55 2.84
N ALA A 100 3.11 -0.84 3.77
CA ALA A 100 3.29 -0.59 5.20
C ALA A 100 4.40 -1.45 5.81
N GLU A 101 4.50 -2.72 5.39
CA GLU A 101 5.34 -3.72 6.06
C GLU A 101 6.63 -4.06 5.29
N MET A 102 6.62 -3.97 3.95
CA MET A 102 7.74 -4.40 3.12
C MET A 102 8.94 -3.47 3.28
N ARG A 103 10.15 -4.04 3.35
CA ARG A 103 11.37 -3.23 3.41
C ARG A 103 11.45 -2.22 2.26
N LEU A 104 11.66 -0.96 2.60
CA LEU A 104 11.83 0.15 1.66
C LEU A 104 13.29 0.61 1.65
N ASN A 105 13.86 0.76 0.46
CA ASN A 105 15.15 1.40 0.26
C ASN A 105 14.95 2.88 -0.07
N ALA A 106 15.58 3.79 0.67
CA ALA A 106 15.35 5.23 0.53
C ALA A 106 15.91 5.80 -0.79
N LYS A 107 16.82 5.09 -1.45
CA LYS A 107 17.41 5.51 -2.73
C LYS A 107 16.64 4.96 -3.94
N TRP A 108 16.19 3.71 -3.86
CA TRP A 108 15.64 2.96 -5.00
C TRP A 108 14.15 2.66 -4.90
N GLY A 109 13.54 2.87 -3.74
CA GLY A 109 12.13 2.54 -3.49
C GLY A 109 11.88 1.05 -3.27
N PHE A 110 10.64 0.62 -3.49
CA PHE A 110 10.28 -0.79 -3.47
C PHE A 110 10.83 -1.51 -4.71
N SER A 111 11.34 -2.73 -4.52
CA SER A 111 11.71 -3.59 -5.65
C SER A 111 10.45 -4.04 -6.40
N PRO A 112 10.25 -3.68 -7.69
CA PRO A 112 9.02 -4.03 -8.40
C PRO A 112 8.79 -5.54 -8.51
N HIS A 113 9.86 -6.31 -8.66
CA HIS A 113 9.78 -7.77 -8.73
C HIS A 113 9.29 -8.37 -7.40
N LYS A 114 9.92 -7.99 -6.27
CA LYS A 114 9.55 -8.49 -4.94
C LYS A 114 8.15 -8.04 -4.56
N PHE A 115 7.81 -6.78 -4.82
CA PHE A 115 6.49 -6.22 -4.55
C PHE A 115 5.40 -6.95 -5.33
N ASN A 116 5.60 -7.18 -6.63
CA ASN A 116 4.66 -7.91 -7.47
C ASN A 116 4.48 -9.37 -7.03
N ALA A 117 5.57 -10.06 -6.65
CA ALA A 117 5.48 -11.42 -6.14
C ALA A 117 4.68 -11.50 -4.84
N ALA A 118 4.96 -10.62 -3.88
CA ALA A 118 4.25 -10.55 -2.60
C ALA A 118 2.77 -10.18 -2.80
N LEU A 119 2.46 -9.20 -3.66
CA LEU A 119 1.09 -8.80 -3.95
C LEU A 119 0.28 -9.93 -4.56
N ARG A 120 0.87 -10.75 -5.44
CA ARG A 120 0.18 -11.92 -5.97
C ARG A 120 -0.10 -12.98 -4.90
N SER A 121 0.85 -13.23 -4.00
CA SER A 121 0.66 -14.18 -2.88
C SER A 121 -0.46 -13.70 -1.97
N LEU A 122 -0.38 -12.47 -1.49
CA LEU A 122 -1.34 -11.91 -0.55
C LEU A 122 -2.76 -11.91 -1.13
N VAL A 123 -2.92 -11.55 -2.40
CA VAL A 123 -4.27 -11.52 -2.99
C VAL A 123 -4.80 -12.93 -3.22
N LEU A 124 -3.95 -13.90 -3.56
CA LEU A 124 -4.36 -15.31 -3.63
C LEU A 124 -4.83 -15.82 -2.27
N GLU A 125 -4.10 -15.51 -1.20
CA GLU A 125 -4.48 -15.86 0.18
C GLU A 125 -5.82 -15.24 0.58
N LEU A 126 -6.05 -13.97 0.23
CA LEU A 126 -7.32 -13.28 0.49
C LEU A 126 -8.49 -13.84 -0.34
N ASP A 127 -8.24 -14.22 -1.59
CA ASP A 127 -9.24 -14.85 -2.45
C ASP A 127 -9.65 -16.23 -1.85
N GLN A 128 -8.69 -17.04 -1.40
CA GLN A 128 -8.93 -18.33 -0.74
C GLN A 128 -9.68 -18.18 0.60
N ALA A 129 -9.28 -17.20 1.42
CA ALA A 129 -9.95 -16.92 2.69
C ALA A 129 -11.41 -16.51 2.49
N ARG A 130 -11.70 -15.76 1.42
CA ARG A 130 -13.07 -15.39 1.04
C ARG A 130 -13.90 -16.57 0.58
N GLU A 131 -13.33 -17.47 -0.20
CA GLU A 131 -14.02 -18.70 -0.65
C GLU A 131 -14.37 -19.59 0.55
N THR A 132 -13.42 -19.78 1.47
CA THR A 132 -13.64 -20.54 2.71
C THR A 132 -14.72 -19.92 3.60
N ALA A 133 -14.74 -18.59 3.73
CA ALA A 133 -15.76 -17.88 4.50
C ALA A 133 -17.14 -17.83 3.80
N ALA A 134 -17.18 -18.06 2.48
CA ALA A 134 -18.39 -18.05 1.67
C ALA A 134 -19.03 -19.44 1.53
N GLU A 135 -18.43 -20.50 2.09
CA GLU A 135 -19.09 -21.79 2.34
C GLU A 135 -19.84 -21.72 3.68
N PRO A 136 -21.14 -21.33 3.73
CA PRO A 136 -21.92 -21.56 4.93
C PRO A 136 -22.09 -23.06 5.11
N ALA A 137 -22.13 -23.49 6.38
CA ALA A 137 -22.48 -24.80 6.88
C ALA A 137 -23.76 -25.39 6.22
N PHE A 138 -23.65 -25.87 4.98
CA PHE A 138 -24.66 -26.64 4.27
C PHE A 138 -24.62 -28.12 4.68
N ASP A 139 -24.12 -28.39 5.89
CA ASP A 139 -23.85 -29.72 6.42
C ASP A 139 -24.44 -29.89 7.84
N LEU A 140 -25.60 -29.28 8.09
CA LEU A 140 -26.39 -29.47 9.31
C LEU A 140 -27.83 -29.96 9.04
N ALA A 141 -28.00 -30.78 8.00
CA ALA A 141 -29.24 -31.53 7.80
C ALA A 141 -28.95 -32.89 7.16
N ALA A 142 -28.56 -33.87 7.98
CA ALA A 142 -28.67 -35.30 7.71
C ALA A 142 -29.01 -36.04 9.01
#